data_AF-A0A354YYP0-F1
#
_entry.id   AF-A0A354YYP0-F1
#
_cell.length_a   1.000
_cell.length_b   1.000
_cell.length_c   1.000
_cell.angle_alpha   90.00
_cell.angle_beta   90.00
_cell.angle_gamma   90.00
#
_symmetry.space_group_name_H-M   'P 1'
#
loop_
_entity.id
_entity.type
_entity.pdbx_description
1 polymer ?
#
loop_
_entity_poly.entity_id
_entity_poly.type
_entity_poly.pdbx_seq_one_letter_code
_entity_poly.pdbx_strand_id
1 'polypeptide(L)'
;MPLIRERDSKRLHVKSKLMGESLVGKGFLKSLEYGEQFRALPNVNVVKMGGQSITDRGARAVLPLIKEIVENARKHKMIISTGGGTRSRHVYAIAMELGMPTGIISKLGQSVSEQNSLMISTLLSPYGGIKVGHDDIPKLAAFFMQGCIPVIHGMPPYGYWEHLPREGRIPPNRTDVGAYLLAEVIGARQCIFIKDEEGLFSDNPKVNKQAEFIPRIGA
;
A
#
# COMPACT_ATOMS: atom_id res chain seq x y z
N MET A 1 34.73 10.03 10.65
CA MET A 1 34.08 9.09 11.60
C MET A 1 35.16 8.28 12.30
N PRO A 2 35.25 8.29 13.63
CA PRO A 2 36.29 7.51 14.31
C PRO A 2 35.98 6.01 14.24
N LEU A 3 36.97 5.24 13.80
CA LEU A 3 36.95 3.79 13.82
C LEU A 3 37.47 3.31 15.19
N ILE A 4 36.79 2.35 15.81
CA ILE A 4 37.18 1.75 17.10
C ILE A 4 37.53 0.29 16.86
N ARG A 5 38.75 -0.10 17.24
CA ARG A 5 39.15 -1.50 17.23
C ARG A 5 38.78 -2.12 18.57
N GLU A 6 37.94 -3.14 18.55
CA GLU A 6 37.58 -3.92 19.72
C GLU A 6 38.81 -4.72 20.18
N ARG A 7 39.14 -4.64 21.47
CA ARG A 7 40.40 -5.16 22.03
C ARG A 7 40.50 -6.68 21.90
N ASP A 8 39.39 -7.38 22.07
CA ASP A 8 39.38 -8.84 22.21
C ASP A 8 39.06 -9.57 20.90
N SER A 9 38.30 -8.95 19.99
CA SER A 9 37.75 -9.63 18.80
C SER A 9 38.46 -9.29 17.47
N LYS A 10 39.44 -8.38 17.49
CA LYS A 10 40.07 -7.74 16.30
C LYS A 10 39.08 -7.02 15.36
N ARG A 11 37.79 -6.93 15.68
CA ARG A 11 36.78 -6.26 14.85
C ARG A 11 37.01 -4.76 14.83
N LEU A 12 36.82 -4.17 13.65
CA LEU A 12 36.90 -2.74 13.43
C LEU A 12 35.49 -2.20 13.29
N HIS A 13 35.10 -1.32 14.20
CA HIS A 13 33.75 -0.78 14.27
C HIS A 13 33.72 0.69 13.90
N VAL A 14 32.56 1.14 13.40
CA VAL A 14 32.24 2.56 13.32
C VAL A 14 31.63 2.98 14.65
N LYS A 15 32.19 3.99 15.32
CA LYS A 15 31.64 4.52 16.57
C LYS A 15 30.21 5.02 16.34
N SER A 16 29.22 4.30 16.87
CA SER A 16 27.79 4.63 16.77
C SER A 16 27.02 4.03 17.94
N LYS A 17 25.76 4.48 18.14
CA LYS A 17 24.85 3.87 19.13
C LYS A 17 24.54 2.40 18.82
N LEU A 18 24.71 1.95 17.57
CA LEU A 18 24.42 0.58 17.12
C LEU A 18 25.68 -0.32 17.11
N MET A 19 26.82 0.20 17.58
CA MET A 19 28.09 -0.52 17.53
C MET A 19 28.03 -1.82 18.35
N GLY A 20 28.35 -2.95 17.73
CA GLY A 20 28.41 -4.26 18.40
C GLY A 20 27.05 -4.92 18.66
N GLU A 21 25.95 -4.28 18.29
CA GLU A 21 24.59 -4.76 18.57
C GLU A 21 24.06 -5.71 17.47
N SER A 22 23.24 -6.67 17.86
CA SER A 22 22.60 -7.64 16.94
C SER A 22 21.33 -7.11 16.27
N LEU A 23 20.85 -5.93 16.69
CA LEU A 23 19.62 -5.27 16.22
C LEU A 23 18.31 -6.02 16.50
N VAL A 24 18.36 -7.12 17.26
CA VAL A 24 17.17 -7.88 17.68
C VAL A 24 16.92 -7.84 19.18
N GLY A 25 17.86 -7.27 19.95
CA GLY A 25 17.78 -7.14 21.39
C GLY A 25 16.66 -6.18 21.82
N LYS A 26 15.57 -6.71 22.41
CA LYS A 26 14.41 -5.90 22.82
C LYS A 26 14.76 -4.76 23.78
N GLY A 27 15.69 -4.99 24.73
CA GLY A 27 16.14 -3.97 25.67
C GLY A 27 16.90 -2.84 24.97
N PHE A 28 17.80 -3.19 24.06
CA PHE A 28 18.53 -2.23 23.24
C PHE A 28 17.60 -1.40 22.36
N LEU A 29 16.69 -2.04 21.62
CA LEU A 29 15.72 -1.35 20.77
C LEU A 29 14.83 -0.37 21.56
N LYS A 30 14.43 -0.72 22.79
CA LYS A 30 13.69 0.18 23.69
C LYS A 30 14.52 1.37 24.19
N SER A 31 15.84 1.22 24.26
CA SER A 31 16.74 2.31 24.67
C SER A 31 17.05 3.30 23.55
N LEU A 32 16.67 2.98 22.31
CA LEU A 32 16.88 3.89 21.19
C LEU A 32 15.93 5.08 21.30
N GLU A 33 16.52 6.27 21.26
CA GLU A 33 15.80 7.53 21.12
C GLU A 33 15.50 7.76 19.64
N TYR A 34 14.24 8.02 19.32
CA TYR A 34 13.79 8.34 17.97
C TYR A 34 13.45 9.82 17.88
N GLY A 35 13.86 10.47 16.79
CA GLY A 35 13.36 11.81 16.46
C GLY A 35 11.91 11.78 15.97
N GLU A 36 11.32 12.95 15.74
CA GLU A 36 10.04 13.03 15.07
C GLU A 36 10.11 12.38 13.67
N GLN A 37 9.08 11.64 13.31
CA GLN A 37 9.01 10.97 12.01
C GLN A 37 9.03 12.02 10.89
N PHE A 38 10.02 11.95 10.01
CA PHE A 38 10.08 12.82 8.84
C PHE A 38 8.94 12.50 7.87
N ARG A 39 8.20 13.54 7.46
CA ARG A 39 7.10 13.43 6.50
C ARG A 39 7.51 14.04 5.17
N ALA A 40 7.84 13.20 4.20
CA ALA A 40 8.31 13.64 2.88
C ALA A 40 7.22 14.37 2.07
N LEU A 41 5.97 13.91 2.17
CA LEU A 41 4.82 14.40 1.40
C LEU A 41 3.61 14.65 2.32
N PRO A 42 3.70 15.59 3.29
CA PRO A 42 2.71 15.75 4.37
C PRO A 42 1.34 16.25 3.91
N ASN A 43 1.25 16.73 2.67
CA ASN A 43 0.05 17.29 2.04
C ASN A 43 -0.57 16.37 0.98
N VAL A 44 -0.05 15.15 0.80
CA VAL A 44 -0.55 14.16 -0.17
C VAL A 44 -1.55 13.22 0.49
N ASN A 45 -2.61 12.85 -0.22
CA ASN A 45 -3.54 11.80 0.17
C ASN A 45 -3.25 10.52 -0.62
N VAL A 46 -3.19 9.37 0.07
CA VAL A 46 -3.23 8.06 -0.59
C VAL A 46 -4.68 7.65 -0.72
N VAL A 47 -5.14 7.39 -1.94
CA VAL A 47 -6.53 7.02 -2.23
C VAL A 47 -6.55 5.63 -2.82
N LYS A 48 -7.01 4.65 -2.05
CA LYS A 48 -7.11 3.27 -2.49
C LYS A 48 -8.45 2.97 -3.12
N MET A 49 -8.44 2.77 -4.44
CA MET A 49 -9.60 2.35 -5.22
C MET A 49 -9.75 0.83 -5.13
N GLY A 50 -10.85 0.34 -4.56
CA GLY A 50 -11.06 -1.10 -4.40
C GLY A 50 -11.25 -1.83 -5.73
N GLY A 51 -10.55 -2.95 -5.92
CA GLY A 51 -10.60 -3.74 -7.15
C GLY A 51 -11.97 -4.35 -7.39
N GLN A 52 -12.46 -5.16 -6.44
CA GLN A 52 -13.79 -5.79 -6.56
C GLN A 52 -14.94 -4.80 -6.36
N SER A 53 -14.78 -3.88 -5.41
CA SER A 53 -15.83 -2.93 -5.05
C SER A 53 -16.03 -1.85 -6.10
N ILE A 54 -14.97 -1.44 -6.82
CA ILE A 54 -15.03 -0.36 -7.82
C ILE A 54 -14.59 -0.84 -9.21
N THR A 55 -13.33 -1.25 -9.40
CA THR A 55 -12.78 -1.49 -10.74
C THR A 55 -13.53 -2.57 -11.51
N ASP A 56 -13.88 -3.68 -10.86
CA ASP A 56 -14.61 -4.79 -11.47
C ASP A 56 -16.08 -4.44 -11.78
N ARG A 57 -16.60 -3.34 -11.24
CA ARG A 57 -17.93 -2.84 -11.61
C ARG A 57 -17.94 -2.11 -12.95
N GLY A 58 -16.77 -1.91 -13.57
CA GLY A 58 -16.62 -1.34 -14.91
C GLY A 58 -17.03 0.13 -15.00
N ALA A 59 -17.40 0.56 -16.20
CA ALA A 59 -17.63 1.96 -16.54
C ALA A 59 -18.59 2.70 -15.58
N ARG A 60 -19.65 2.03 -15.11
CA ARG A 60 -20.65 2.62 -14.20
C ARG A 60 -20.09 3.10 -12.85
N ALA A 61 -19.00 2.50 -12.38
CA ALA A 61 -18.35 2.91 -11.13
C ALA A 61 -17.03 3.64 -11.39
N VAL A 62 -16.28 3.20 -12.40
CA VAL A 62 -14.97 3.76 -12.73
C VAL A 62 -15.09 5.17 -13.32
N LEU A 63 -15.94 5.39 -14.33
CA LEU A 63 -15.97 6.69 -15.02
C LEU A 63 -16.45 7.84 -14.13
N PRO A 64 -17.47 7.69 -13.26
CA PRO A 64 -17.81 8.73 -12.28
C PRO A 64 -16.65 9.04 -11.33
N LEU A 65 -15.99 8.00 -10.79
CA LEU A 65 -14.86 8.21 -9.88
C LEU A 65 -13.67 8.90 -10.57
N ILE A 66 -13.41 8.60 -11.85
CA ILE A 66 -12.39 9.31 -12.64
C ILE A 66 -12.72 10.80 -12.73
N LYS A 67 -13.99 11.17 -12.98
CA LYS A 67 -14.41 12.58 -12.99
C LYS A 67 -14.15 13.25 -11.65
N GLU A 68 -14.55 12.61 -10.55
CA GLU A 68 -14.32 13.13 -9.19
C GLU A 68 -12.83 13.30 -8.88
N ILE A 69 -11.98 12.36 -9.29
CA ILE A 69 -10.52 12.46 -9.13
C ILE A 69 -10.00 13.69 -9.88
N VAL A 70 -10.41 13.88 -11.15
CA VAL A 70 -9.97 15.01 -11.98
C VAL A 70 -10.41 16.35 -11.41
N GLU A 71 -11.66 16.46 -10.95
CA GLU A 71 -12.22 17.66 -10.34
C GLU A 71 -11.47 18.05 -9.05
N ASN A 72 -10.98 17.05 -8.30
CA ASN A 72 -10.28 17.25 -7.04
C ASN A 72 -8.75 17.39 -7.18
N ALA A 73 -8.15 16.90 -8.27
CA ALA A 73 -6.70 16.87 -8.46
C ALA A 73 -6.03 18.26 -8.40
N ARG A 74 -6.76 19.32 -8.76
CA ARG A 74 -6.26 20.71 -8.67
C ARG A 74 -6.15 21.23 -7.24
N LYS A 75 -6.97 20.70 -6.31
CA LYS A 75 -7.04 21.15 -4.91
C LYS A 75 -6.29 20.21 -3.96
N HIS A 76 -6.20 18.94 -4.33
CA HIS A 76 -5.71 17.88 -3.47
C HIS A 76 -4.66 17.05 -4.21
N LYS A 77 -3.42 17.07 -3.72
CA LYS A 77 -2.39 16.15 -4.19
C LYS A 77 -2.78 14.75 -3.74
N MET A 78 -2.88 13.81 -4.68
CA MET A 78 -3.27 12.44 -4.39
C MET A 78 -2.53 11.42 -5.24
N ILE A 79 -2.24 10.27 -4.65
CA ILE A 79 -1.80 9.07 -5.36
C ILE A 79 -2.90 8.03 -5.31
N ILE A 80 -3.26 7.50 -6.47
CA ILE A 80 -4.31 6.49 -6.61
C ILE A 80 -3.68 5.10 -6.52
N SER A 81 -4.06 4.32 -5.52
CA SER A 81 -3.62 2.93 -5.35
C SER A 81 -4.73 1.96 -5.77
N THR A 82 -4.47 1.05 -6.70
CA THR A 82 -5.51 0.15 -7.21
C THR A 82 -5.60 -1.18 -6.44
N GLY A 83 -6.79 -1.74 -6.32
CA GLY A 83 -7.01 -3.09 -5.78
C GLY A 83 -6.76 -4.21 -6.80
N GLY A 84 -6.83 -5.47 -6.36
CA GLY A 84 -6.77 -6.65 -7.24
C GLY A 84 -8.12 -7.03 -7.86
N GLY A 85 -9.09 -7.41 -7.02
CA GLY A 85 -10.46 -7.74 -7.47
C GLY A 85 -10.70 -9.24 -7.68
N THR A 86 -11.72 -9.57 -8.46
CA THR A 86 -12.19 -10.94 -8.69
C THR A 86 -11.18 -11.77 -9.45
N ARG A 87 -10.42 -11.16 -10.38
CA ARG A 87 -9.33 -11.83 -11.10
C ARG A 87 -8.23 -12.30 -10.16
N SER A 88 -7.97 -11.57 -9.06
CA SER A 88 -7.06 -12.03 -8.00
C SER A 88 -7.62 -13.27 -7.31
N ARG A 89 -8.91 -13.29 -6.97
CA ARG A 89 -9.53 -14.48 -6.34
C ARG A 89 -9.48 -15.71 -7.23
N HIS A 90 -9.72 -15.53 -8.53
CA HIS A 90 -9.62 -16.61 -9.51
C HIS A 90 -8.20 -17.19 -9.56
N VAL A 91 -7.18 -16.36 -9.73
CA VAL A 91 -5.79 -16.86 -9.78
C VAL A 91 -5.34 -17.44 -8.44
N TYR A 92 -5.84 -16.93 -7.31
CA TYR A 92 -5.58 -17.51 -6.00
C TYR A 92 -6.17 -18.92 -5.87
N ALA A 93 -7.40 -19.15 -6.33
CA ALA A 93 -8.04 -20.46 -6.29
C ALA A 93 -7.20 -21.51 -7.04
N ILE A 94 -6.84 -21.21 -8.29
CA ILE A 94 -5.99 -22.09 -9.12
C ILE A 94 -4.64 -22.34 -8.45
N ALA A 95 -3.96 -21.29 -7.97
CA ALA A 95 -2.65 -21.42 -7.34
C ALA A 95 -2.70 -22.26 -6.05
N MET A 96 -3.78 -22.15 -5.26
CA MET A 96 -3.99 -22.97 -4.07
C MET A 96 -4.23 -24.44 -4.41
N GLU A 97 -5.05 -24.73 -5.43
CA GLU A 97 -5.29 -26.10 -5.92
C GLU A 97 -3.99 -26.74 -6.43
N LEU A 98 -3.13 -25.95 -7.09
CA LEU A 98 -1.80 -26.38 -7.52
C LEU A 98 -0.77 -26.48 -6.39
N GLY A 99 -1.15 -26.20 -5.14
CA GLY A 99 -0.24 -26.30 -4.00
C GLY A 99 0.89 -25.26 -4.01
N MET A 100 0.69 -24.10 -4.64
CA MET A 100 1.70 -23.03 -4.69
C MET A 100 1.93 -22.40 -3.30
N PRO A 101 3.14 -21.87 -3.03
CA PRO A 101 3.44 -21.18 -1.78
C PRO A 101 2.91 -19.73 -1.77
N THR A 102 2.74 -19.17 -0.58
CA THR A 102 2.19 -17.81 -0.35
C THR A 102 2.87 -16.73 -1.20
N GLY A 103 4.19 -16.76 -1.34
CA GLY A 103 4.92 -15.78 -2.14
C GLY A 103 4.57 -15.81 -3.64
N ILE A 104 4.34 -17.00 -4.20
CA ILE A 104 3.88 -17.15 -5.60
C ILE A 104 2.46 -16.60 -5.74
N ILE A 105 1.58 -16.92 -4.79
CA ILE A 105 0.20 -16.41 -4.76
C ILE A 105 0.20 -14.88 -4.64
N SER A 106 1.07 -14.30 -3.81
CA SER A 106 1.24 -12.85 -3.66
C SER A 106 1.65 -12.20 -4.98
N LYS A 107 2.65 -12.77 -5.67
CA LYS A 107 3.11 -12.27 -6.97
C LYS A 107 2.03 -12.35 -8.06
N LEU A 108 1.25 -13.42 -8.08
CA LEU A 108 0.08 -13.54 -8.98
C LEU A 108 -1.00 -12.50 -8.65
N GLY A 109 -1.19 -12.17 -7.38
CA GLY A 109 -2.10 -11.10 -6.96
C GLY A 109 -1.67 -9.72 -7.42
N GLN A 110 -0.36 -9.44 -7.40
CA GLN A 110 0.23 -8.19 -7.85
C GLN A 110 -0.09 -7.89 -9.31
N SER A 111 0.05 -8.87 -10.21
CA SER A 111 -0.20 -8.65 -11.65
C SER A 111 -1.62 -8.14 -11.95
N VAL A 112 -2.61 -8.57 -11.17
CA VAL A 112 -3.99 -8.10 -11.33
C VAL A 112 -4.15 -6.63 -10.92
N SER A 113 -3.50 -6.23 -9.82
CA SER A 113 -3.49 -4.84 -9.40
C SER A 113 -2.72 -3.96 -10.39
N GLU A 114 -1.64 -4.47 -10.99
CA GLU A 114 -0.90 -3.81 -12.07
C GLU A 114 -1.79 -3.57 -13.29
N GLN A 115 -2.57 -4.57 -13.74
CA GLN A 115 -3.56 -4.40 -14.81
C GLN A 115 -4.56 -3.28 -14.48
N ASN A 116 -5.08 -3.26 -13.25
CA ASN A 116 -5.99 -2.20 -12.82
C ASN A 116 -5.30 -0.83 -12.83
N SER A 117 -4.06 -0.73 -12.34
CA SER A 117 -3.31 0.53 -12.37
C SER A 117 -3.09 1.05 -13.79
N LEU A 118 -2.83 0.16 -14.75
CA LEU A 118 -2.69 0.50 -16.16
C LEU A 118 -3.99 1.07 -16.73
N MET A 119 -5.13 0.41 -16.51
CA MET A 119 -6.43 0.91 -16.99
C MET A 119 -6.73 2.31 -16.42
N ILE A 120 -6.55 2.48 -15.11
CA ILE A 120 -6.87 3.74 -14.42
C ILE A 120 -5.92 4.86 -14.83
N SER A 121 -4.61 4.60 -14.93
CA SER A 121 -3.65 5.61 -15.42
C SER A 121 -3.96 6.04 -16.85
N THR A 122 -4.38 5.11 -17.71
CA THR A 122 -4.72 5.41 -19.11
C THR A 122 -5.95 6.32 -19.19
N LEU A 123 -7.00 6.04 -18.40
CA LEU A 123 -8.19 6.89 -18.33
C LEU A 123 -7.89 8.28 -17.77
N LEU A 124 -6.93 8.39 -16.85
CA LEU A 124 -6.47 9.67 -16.29
C LEU A 124 -5.45 10.39 -17.18
N SER A 125 -4.89 9.73 -18.20
CA SER A 125 -3.78 10.28 -18.99
C SER A 125 -4.07 11.65 -19.64
N PRO A 126 -5.28 11.96 -20.16
CA PRO A 126 -5.58 13.30 -20.68
C PRO A 126 -5.58 14.40 -19.60
N TYR A 127 -5.58 14.01 -18.33
CA TYR A 127 -5.66 14.89 -17.16
C TYR A 127 -4.38 14.85 -16.30
N GLY A 128 -3.27 14.34 -16.85
CA GLY A 128 -1.99 14.22 -16.15
C GLY A 128 -1.80 12.92 -15.36
N GLY A 129 -2.67 11.92 -15.59
CA GLY A 129 -2.51 10.58 -15.04
C GLY A 129 -1.24 9.90 -15.49
N ILE A 130 -0.45 9.39 -14.55
CA ILE A 130 0.77 8.64 -14.84
C ILE A 130 0.79 7.33 -14.05
N LYS A 131 1.19 6.24 -14.70
CA LYS A 131 1.43 4.98 -13.99
C LYS A 131 2.82 5.04 -13.34
N VAL A 132 2.89 4.73 -12.06
CA VAL A 132 4.14 4.68 -11.29
C VAL A 132 4.35 3.29 -10.70
N GLY A 133 5.61 2.91 -10.50
CA GLY A 133 6.03 1.72 -9.77
C GLY A 133 6.58 2.04 -8.37
N HIS A 134 6.99 1.00 -7.64
CA HIS A 134 7.63 1.18 -6.33
C HIS A 134 8.92 2.02 -6.42
N ASP A 135 9.72 1.83 -7.47
CA ASP A 135 10.98 2.56 -7.69
C ASP A 135 10.77 4.05 -8.03
N ASP A 136 9.52 4.45 -8.28
CA ASP A 136 9.16 5.83 -8.56
C ASP A 136 8.69 6.59 -7.31
N ILE A 137 8.56 5.93 -6.15
CA ILE A 137 8.16 6.57 -4.88
C ILE A 137 9.06 7.78 -4.56
N PRO A 138 10.40 7.71 -4.67
CA PRO A 138 11.26 8.89 -4.45
C PRO A 138 11.02 10.03 -5.45
N LYS A 139 10.39 9.76 -6.60
CA LYS A 139 10.13 10.72 -7.68
C LYS A 139 8.75 11.40 -7.54
N LEU A 140 7.92 10.97 -6.59
CA LEU A 140 6.55 11.49 -6.42
C LEU A 140 6.50 13.01 -6.24
N ALA A 141 7.47 13.59 -5.53
CA ALA A 141 7.56 15.05 -5.37
C ALA A 141 7.65 15.76 -6.73
N ALA A 142 8.48 15.25 -7.65
CA ALA A 142 8.64 15.80 -8.99
C ALA A 142 7.35 15.69 -9.81
N PHE A 143 6.68 14.55 -9.76
CA PHE A 143 5.39 14.36 -10.45
C PHE A 143 4.31 15.31 -9.93
N PHE A 144 4.22 15.50 -8.61
CA PHE A 144 3.26 16.46 -8.04
C PHE A 144 3.58 17.92 -8.40
N MET A 145 4.86 18.28 -8.55
CA MET A 145 5.25 19.62 -9.03
C MET A 145 4.83 19.85 -10.49
N GLN A 146 4.80 18.80 -11.30
CA GLN A 146 4.33 18.84 -12.69
C GLN A 146 2.80 18.75 -12.83
N GLY A 147 2.08 18.64 -11.71
CA GLY A 147 0.61 18.51 -11.72
C GLY A 147 0.13 17.11 -12.12
N CYS A 148 1.00 16.09 -12.09
CA CYS A 148 0.61 14.73 -12.40
C CYS A 148 -0.30 14.13 -11.32
N ILE A 149 -1.07 13.11 -11.73
CA ILE A 149 -1.89 12.25 -10.86
C ILE A 149 -1.27 10.85 -10.88
N PRO A 150 -0.39 10.50 -9.92
CA PRO A 150 0.23 9.19 -9.88
C PRO A 150 -0.78 8.08 -9.60
N VAL A 151 -0.65 6.97 -10.33
CA VAL A 151 -1.44 5.75 -10.16
C VAL A 151 -0.49 4.57 -9.95
N ILE A 152 -0.61 3.89 -8.82
CA ILE A 152 0.23 2.76 -8.41
C ILE A 152 -0.62 1.51 -8.19
N HIS A 153 -0.03 0.33 -8.39
CA HIS A 153 -0.66 -0.90 -7.93
C HIS A 153 -0.59 -1.00 -6.41
N GLY A 154 -1.63 -1.53 -5.76
CA GLY A 154 -1.73 -1.50 -4.30
C GLY A 154 -1.01 -2.64 -3.57
N MET A 155 -0.51 -3.67 -4.25
CA MET A 155 0.17 -4.78 -3.57
C MET A 155 1.52 -4.33 -2.98
N PRO A 156 1.85 -4.70 -1.71
CA PRO A 156 3.13 -4.36 -1.11
C PRO A 156 4.30 -5.06 -1.81
N PRO A 157 5.54 -4.53 -1.70
CA PRO A 157 6.72 -5.06 -2.39
C PRO A 157 7.26 -6.38 -1.81
N TYR A 158 6.49 -7.13 -1.02
CA TYR A 158 6.96 -8.38 -0.44
C TYR A 158 7.11 -9.48 -1.50
N GLY A 159 6.14 -9.61 -2.42
CA GLY A 159 6.22 -10.56 -3.53
C GLY A 159 6.59 -11.98 -3.09
N TYR A 160 7.73 -12.49 -3.55
CA TYR A 160 8.24 -13.81 -3.16
C TYR A 160 8.57 -13.94 -1.66
N TRP A 161 8.85 -12.83 -0.99
CA TRP A 161 9.15 -12.74 0.45
C TRP A 161 7.91 -12.40 1.30
N GLU A 162 6.71 -12.63 0.77
CA GLU A 162 5.47 -12.45 1.54
C GLU A 162 5.49 -13.25 2.84
N HIS A 163 5.00 -12.62 3.91
CA HIS A 163 4.90 -13.27 5.21
C HIS A 163 3.85 -14.37 5.16
N LEU A 164 4.18 -15.52 5.76
CA LEU A 164 3.23 -16.62 5.87
C LEU A 164 2.04 -16.19 6.73
N PRO A 165 0.79 -16.47 6.30
CA PRO A 165 -0.37 -16.26 7.14
C PRO A 165 -0.32 -17.24 8.32
N ARG A 166 -1.05 -16.91 9.40
CA ARG A 166 -1.21 -17.82 10.55
C ARG A 166 -1.88 -19.14 10.15
N GLU A 167 -2.82 -19.07 9.21
CA GLU A 167 -3.59 -20.20 8.70
C GLU A 167 -3.72 -20.11 7.17
N GLY A 168 -3.68 -21.26 6.50
CA GLY A 168 -3.81 -21.34 5.04
C GLY A 168 -2.58 -20.81 4.28
N ARG A 169 -2.81 -20.34 3.04
CA ARG A 169 -1.76 -19.85 2.13
C ARG A 169 -2.10 -18.53 1.43
N ILE A 170 -3.25 -17.94 1.74
CA ILE A 170 -3.65 -16.67 1.14
C ILE A 170 -2.74 -15.56 1.70
N PRO A 171 -2.12 -14.72 0.85
CA PRO A 171 -1.30 -13.60 1.28
C PRO A 171 -2.05 -12.72 2.29
N PRO A 172 -1.54 -12.56 3.53
CA PRO A 172 -2.20 -11.73 4.53
C PRO A 172 -2.09 -10.25 4.15
N ASN A 173 -0.96 -9.84 3.57
CA ASN A 173 -0.72 -8.48 3.12
C ASN A 173 -1.15 -8.32 1.66
N ARG A 174 -2.15 -7.49 1.41
CA ARG A 174 -2.69 -7.22 0.07
C ARG A 174 -2.86 -5.72 -0.15
N THR A 175 -3.68 -5.35 -1.13
CA THR A 175 -3.84 -3.96 -1.57
C THR A 175 -4.29 -2.94 -0.53
N ASP A 176 -4.93 -3.36 0.56
CA ASP A 176 -5.24 -2.45 1.67
C ASP A 176 -3.98 -2.14 2.51
N VAL A 177 -3.18 -3.17 2.82
CA VAL A 177 -1.91 -3.03 3.53
C VAL A 177 -0.90 -2.21 2.71
N GLY A 178 -0.77 -2.48 1.42
CA GLY A 178 0.18 -1.74 0.59
C GLY A 178 -0.17 -0.24 0.47
N ALA A 179 -1.46 0.11 0.40
CA ALA A 179 -1.88 1.51 0.44
C ALA A 179 -1.60 2.18 1.80
N TYR A 180 -1.84 1.46 2.90
CA TYR A 180 -1.52 1.95 4.25
C TYR A 180 -0.01 2.18 4.43
N LEU A 181 0.83 1.21 4.03
CA LEU A 181 2.28 1.33 4.10
C LEU A 181 2.81 2.43 3.18
N LEU A 182 2.25 2.60 1.99
CA LEU A 182 2.59 3.72 1.12
C LEU A 182 2.32 5.07 1.81
N ALA A 183 1.18 5.19 2.50
CA ALA A 183 0.82 6.40 3.23
C ALA A 183 1.79 6.68 4.38
N GLU A 184 2.20 5.65 5.12
CA GLU A 184 3.22 5.72 6.17
C GLU A 184 4.58 6.16 5.60
N VAL A 185 5.07 5.47 4.56
CA VAL A 185 6.41 5.69 3.97
C VAL A 185 6.58 7.11 3.44
N ILE A 186 5.56 7.67 2.80
CA ILE A 186 5.64 9.04 2.27
C ILE A 186 5.27 10.10 3.32
N GLY A 187 4.85 9.70 4.52
CA GLY A 187 4.32 10.59 5.54
C GLY A 187 3.07 11.34 5.09
N ALA A 188 2.16 10.66 4.37
CA ALA A 188 0.96 11.23 3.79
C ALA A 188 0.05 11.90 4.82
N ARG A 189 -0.82 12.81 4.36
CA ARG A 189 -1.85 13.45 5.19
C ARG A 189 -2.93 12.46 5.61
N GLN A 190 -3.42 11.66 4.67
CA GLN A 190 -4.54 10.74 4.85
C GLN A 190 -4.36 9.50 3.97
N CYS A 191 -4.90 8.37 4.43
CA CYS A 191 -5.11 7.16 3.65
C CYS A 191 -6.61 6.90 3.57
N ILE A 192 -7.18 6.97 2.36
CA ILE A 192 -8.62 6.90 2.10
C ILE A 192 -8.92 5.61 1.33
N PHE A 193 -9.86 4.82 1.81
CA PHE A 193 -10.27 3.56 1.18
C PHE A 193 -11.61 3.73 0.49
N ILE A 194 -11.63 3.71 -0.85
CA ILE A 194 -12.87 3.79 -1.64
C ILE A 194 -13.39 2.37 -1.87
N LYS A 195 -14.55 2.08 -1.27
CA LYS A 195 -15.23 0.78 -1.27
C LYS A 195 -16.67 0.96 -1.77
N ASP A 196 -17.45 -0.11 -1.76
CA ASP A 196 -18.83 -0.14 -2.26
C ASP A 196 -19.88 -0.18 -1.14
N GLU A 197 -19.48 0.21 0.07
CA GLU A 197 -20.32 0.36 1.26
C GLU A 197 -20.01 1.72 1.90
N GLU A 198 -20.95 2.26 2.69
CA GLU A 198 -20.82 3.58 3.32
C GLU A 198 -19.68 3.68 4.33
N GLY A 199 -19.24 2.56 4.88
CA GLY A 199 -18.14 2.48 5.84
C GLY A 199 -18.10 1.14 6.55
N LEU A 200 -17.76 1.17 7.84
CA LEU A 200 -17.77 -0.01 8.69
C LEU A 200 -19.17 -0.22 9.28
N PHE A 201 -19.57 -1.48 9.41
CA PHE A 201 -20.81 -1.90 10.06
C PHE A 201 -20.50 -2.98 11.10
N SER A 202 -21.42 -3.20 12.04
CA SER A 202 -21.29 -4.24 13.08
C SER A 202 -21.25 -5.67 12.55
N ASP A 203 -21.77 -5.89 11.33
CA ASP A 203 -21.71 -7.13 10.56
C ASP A 203 -21.67 -6.78 9.05
N ASN A 204 -21.54 -7.77 8.17
CA ASN A 204 -21.55 -7.56 6.72
C ASN A 204 -22.94 -7.08 6.25
N PRO A 205 -23.11 -5.81 5.84
CA PRO A 205 -24.42 -5.25 5.48
C PRO A 205 -25.00 -5.87 4.20
N LYS A 206 -24.18 -6.53 3.38
CA LYS A 206 -24.65 -7.27 2.18
C LYS A 206 -25.37 -8.57 2.55
N VAL A 207 -25.16 -9.09 3.75
CA VAL A 207 -25.74 -10.35 4.24
C VAL A 207 -26.75 -10.08 5.34
N ASN A 208 -26.41 -9.21 6.28
CA ASN A 208 -27.23 -8.87 7.43
C ASN A 208 -27.79 -7.45 7.31
N LYS A 209 -29.10 -7.35 7.05
CA LYS A 209 -29.79 -6.04 6.92
C LYS A 209 -29.93 -5.28 8.25
N GLN A 210 -29.69 -5.93 9.38
CA GLN A 210 -29.72 -5.31 10.71
C GLN A 210 -28.33 -4.81 11.15
N ALA A 211 -27.31 -4.91 10.29
CA ALA A 211 -25.98 -4.40 10.59
C ALA A 211 -26.04 -2.88 10.83
N GLU A 212 -25.45 -2.43 11.94
CA GLU A 212 -25.47 -1.03 12.37
C GLU A 212 -24.22 -0.31 11.88
N PHE A 213 -24.38 0.91 11.35
CA PHE A 213 -23.27 1.72 10.87
C PHE A 213 -22.37 2.19 12.01
N ILE A 214 -21.05 2.03 11.85
CA ILE A 214 -20.03 2.42 12.82
C ILE A 214 -19.28 3.64 12.26
N PRO A 215 -19.62 4.87 12.69
CA PRO A 215 -19.01 6.09 12.15
C PRO A 215 -17.54 6.25 12.51
N ARG A 216 -17.08 5.69 13.64
CA ARG A 216 -15.69 5.77 14.10
C ARG A 216 -15.35 4.63 15.06
N ILE A 217 -14.18 4.03 14.88
CA ILE A 217 -13.61 3.02 15.78
C ILE A 217 -12.08 3.15 15.85
N GLY A 218 -11.44 2.63 16.90
CA GLY A 218 -9.99 2.48 17.01
C GLY A 218 -9.52 1.13 16.46
N ALA A 219 -8.28 1.08 15.97
CA ALA A 219 -7.61 -0.15 15.55
C ALA A 219 -7.04 -0.93 16.74
#